data_AF-A0A969K1E2-F1
#
_entry.id   AF-A0A969K1E2-F1
#
_cell.length_a   1.000
_cell.length_b   1.000
_cell.length_c   1.000
_cell.angle_alpha   90.00
_cell.angle_beta   90.00
_cell.angle_gamma   90.00
#
_symmetry.space_group_name_H-M   'P 1'
#
loop_
_entity.id
_entity.type
_entity.pdbx_description
1 polymer ?
#
loop_
_entity_poly.entity_id
_entity_poly.type
_entity_poly.pdbx_seq_one_letter_code
_entity_poly.pdbx_strand_id
1 'polypeptide(L)'
;MAPDEQGETFLGVLAIYKVCTHLGCIYAWTPANNRYECPCHGSKYRLDGRRIESPAPRTLDRFQLEFLDSARNPIPNTLSPEVDGFYQPVPVPDGAFFVSIDTGAKKTGPTQELLCDFAGDCP
;
A
#
# COMPACT_ATOMS: atom_id res chain seq x y z
N MET A 1 2.26 -0.59 16.24
CA MET A 1 1.11 -0.30 15.35
C MET A 1 0.03 -1.30 15.70
N ALA A 2 -1.23 -0.87 15.82
CA ALA A 2 -2.32 -1.81 16.06
C ALA A 2 -2.48 -2.73 14.85
N PRO A 3 -2.77 -4.03 15.04
CA PRO A 3 -3.18 -4.88 13.93
C PRO A 3 -4.39 -4.25 13.23
N ASP A 4 -4.46 -4.46 11.93
CA ASP A 4 -5.64 -4.08 11.16
C ASP A 4 -6.87 -4.92 11.58
N GLU A 5 -8.05 -4.62 11.01
CA GLU A 5 -9.32 -5.27 11.37
C GLU A 5 -9.33 -6.81 11.17
N GLN A 6 -8.25 -7.41 10.65
CA GLN A 6 -8.11 -8.83 10.32
C GLN A 6 -6.91 -9.46 11.05
N GLY A 7 -6.27 -8.74 11.96
CA GLY A 7 -5.19 -9.28 12.78
C GLY A 7 -3.82 -9.35 12.09
N GLU A 8 -3.65 -8.80 10.88
CA GLU A 8 -2.35 -8.80 10.22
C GLU A 8 -1.45 -7.69 10.79
N THR A 9 -0.22 -8.06 11.16
CA THR A 9 0.81 -7.10 11.56
C THR A 9 1.62 -6.72 10.32
N PHE A 10 1.27 -5.59 9.73
CA PHE A 10 2.07 -5.00 8.66
C PHE A 10 3.41 -4.52 9.24
N LEU A 11 4.50 -5.21 8.88
CA LEU A 11 5.86 -4.88 9.32
C LEU A 11 6.67 -4.31 8.15
N GLY A 12 6.83 -2.98 8.14
CA GLY A 12 7.73 -2.30 7.19
C GLY A 12 7.14 -1.04 6.57
N VAL A 13 7.78 -0.58 5.50
CA VAL A 13 7.40 0.62 4.73
C VAL A 13 7.03 0.22 3.32
N LEU A 14 5.99 0.87 2.78
CA LEU A 14 5.57 0.77 1.39
C LEU A 14 5.48 2.17 0.77
N ALA A 15 5.85 2.29 -0.49
CA ALA A 15 5.65 3.49 -1.29
C ALA A 15 4.35 3.33 -2.11
N ILE A 16 3.22 3.74 -1.52
CA ILE A 16 1.88 3.59 -2.12
C ILE A 16 1.52 4.86 -2.90
N TYR A 17 0.99 4.69 -4.11
CA TYR A 17 0.54 5.83 -4.92
C TYR A 17 -0.75 6.43 -4.36
N LYS A 18 -0.77 7.74 -4.14
CA LYS A 18 -1.92 8.47 -3.55
C LYS A 18 -3.05 8.76 -4.55
N VAL A 19 -3.28 7.84 -5.49
CA VAL A 19 -4.27 7.96 -6.56
C VAL A 19 -5.19 6.75 -6.51
N CYS A 20 -6.48 7.00 -6.31
CA CYS A 20 -7.51 5.97 -6.27
C CYS A 20 -7.62 5.25 -7.62
N THR A 21 -7.65 3.92 -7.60
CA THR A 21 -7.66 3.09 -8.81
C THR A 21 -9.03 3.00 -9.48
N HIS A 22 -10.07 3.60 -8.89
CA HIS A 22 -11.36 3.80 -9.56
C HIS A 22 -11.22 4.80 -10.71
N LEU A 23 -11.14 6.10 -10.41
CA LEU A 23 -11.11 7.20 -11.40
C LEU A 23 -10.11 8.32 -11.03
N GLY A 24 -9.11 8.01 -10.19
CA GLY A 24 -7.96 8.91 -10.00
C GLY A 24 -8.05 9.95 -8.87
N CYS A 25 -9.11 9.93 -8.05
CA CYS A 25 -9.20 10.84 -6.90
C CYS A 25 -8.09 10.61 -5.85
N ILE A 26 -7.79 11.65 -5.08
CA ILE A 26 -6.86 11.56 -3.94
C ILE A 26 -7.63 11.10 -2.70
N TYR A 27 -7.28 9.93 -2.18
CA TYR A 27 -7.86 9.38 -0.95
C TYR A 27 -7.15 9.91 0.31
N ALA A 28 -7.80 9.77 1.47
CA ALA A 28 -7.27 10.20 2.76
C ALA A 28 -7.29 9.06 3.78
N TRP A 29 -6.36 9.10 4.74
CA TRP A 29 -6.38 8.20 5.90
C TRP A 29 -7.48 8.64 6.87
N THR A 30 -8.26 7.68 7.37
CA THR A 30 -9.31 7.89 8.36
C THR A 30 -8.92 7.17 9.65
N PRO A 31 -8.36 7.88 10.65
CA PRO A 31 -7.85 7.27 11.88
C PRO A 31 -8.89 6.49 12.68
N ALA A 32 -10.14 6.97 12.70
CA ALA A 32 -11.24 6.33 13.41
C ALA A 32 -11.53 4.90 12.91
N ASN A 33 -11.18 4.63 11.64
CA ASN A 33 -11.50 3.39 10.94
C ASN A 33 -10.26 2.61 10.49
N ASN A 34 -9.05 3.09 10.80
CA ASN A 34 -7.78 2.50 10.39
C ASN A 34 -7.69 2.11 8.90
N ARG A 35 -8.20 2.98 8.02
CA ARG A 35 -8.23 2.73 6.57
C ARG A 35 -8.12 4.01 5.77
N TYR A 36 -7.78 3.87 4.49
CA TYR A 36 -7.93 4.93 3.52
C TYR A 36 -9.35 4.96 2.96
N GLU A 37 -9.89 6.16 2.80
CA GLU A 37 -11.22 6.40 2.23
C GLU A 37 -11.11 7.38 1.07
N CYS A 38 -11.66 7.01 -0.08
CA CYS A 38 -11.74 7.85 -1.25
C CYS A 38 -13.06 8.64 -1.24
N PRO A 39 -13.03 9.99 -1.13
CA PRO A 39 -14.24 10.79 -0.95
C PRO A 39 -15.14 10.85 -2.19
N CYS A 40 -14.63 10.47 -3.37
CA CYS A 40 -15.38 10.61 -4.62
C CYS A 40 -16.51 9.60 -4.75
N HIS A 41 -16.24 8.31 -4.45
CA HIS A 41 -17.19 7.22 -4.68
C HIS A 41 -17.13 6.15 -3.58
N GLY A 42 -16.47 6.43 -2.46
CA GLY A 42 -16.52 5.56 -1.28
C GLY A 42 -15.59 4.35 -1.30
N SER A 43 -14.69 4.19 -2.28
CA SER A 43 -13.71 3.08 -2.23
C SER A 43 -12.83 3.19 -1.00
N LYS A 44 -12.60 2.04 -0.35
CA LYS A 44 -11.81 1.94 0.88
C LYS A 44 -10.62 1.01 0.69
N TYR A 45 -9.51 1.34 1.32
CA TYR A 45 -8.28 0.54 1.26
C TYR A 45 -7.67 0.38 2.65
N ARG A 46 -7.00 -0.74 2.89
CA ARG A 46 -6.19 -0.97 4.09
C ARG A 46 -4.96 -0.07 4.13
N LEU A 47 -4.25 -0.08 5.26
CA LEU A 47 -2.95 0.57 5.42
C LEU A 47 -1.92 0.14 4.35
N ASP A 48 -1.93 -1.12 3.92
CA ASP A 48 -1.02 -1.63 2.88
C ASP A 48 -1.53 -1.37 1.45
N GLY A 49 -2.70 -0.73 1.30
CA GLY A 49 -3.31 -0.39 0.03
C GLY A 49 -4.11 -1.49 -0.65
N ARG A 50 -4.32 -2.64 0.01
CA ARG A 50 -5.32 -3.62 -0.44
C ARG A 50 -6.71 -2.98 -0.42
N ARG A 51 -7.53 -3.25 -1.44
CA ARG A 51 -8.91 -2.74 -1.50
C ARG A 51 -9.79 -3.55 -0.56
N ILE A 52 -10.62 -2.87 0.22
CA ILE A 52 -11.62 -3.49 1.10
C ILE A 52 -13.06 -3.15 0.69
N GLU A 53 -13.28 -2.04 -0.03
CA GLU A 53 -14.61 -1.68 -0.53
C GLU A 53 -14.54 -1.10 -1.94
N SER A 54 -15.51 -1.49 -2.77
CA SER A 54 -15.69 -1.05 -4.16
C SER A 54 -16.13 0.43 -4.21
N PRO A 55 -16.19 1.12 -5.37
CA PRO A 55 -16.10 0.64 -6.76
C PRO A 55 -14.69 0.44 -7.35
N ALA A 56 -13.61 0.74 -6.63
CA ALA A 56 -12.26 0.54 -7.15
C ALA A 56 -12.05 -0.92 -7.63
N PRO A 57 -11.45 -1.18 -8.80
CA PRO A 57 -11.36 -2.53 -9.35
C PRO A 57 -10.19 -3.34 -8.80
N ARG A 58 -9.23 -2.70 -8.12
CA ARG A 58 -7.95 -3.32 -7.72
C ARG A 58 -7.27 -2.57 -6.56
N THR A 59 -6.22 -3.15 -6.02
CA THR A 59 -5.35 -2.51 -5.00
C THR A 59 -4.64 -1.27 -5.54
N LEU A 60 -4.14 -0.43 -4.63
CA LEU A 60 -3.37 0.78 -4.96
C LEU A 60 -2.02 0.44 -5.61
N ASP A 61 -1.56 1.29 -6.52
CA ASP A 61 -0.24 1.15 -7.16
C ASP A 61 0.88 1.33 -6.13
N ARG A 62 2.02 0.67 -6.37
CA ARG A 62 3.23 0.79 -5.54
C ARG A 62 4.43 1.20 -6.37
N PHE A 63 5.41 1.81 -5.72
CA PHE A 63 6.73 2.13 -6.28
C PHE A 63 7.80 1.34 -5.56
N GLN A 64 8.94 1.13 -6.22
CA GLN A 64 10.11 0.57 -5.57
C GLN A 64 10.69 1.60 -4.60
N LEU A 65 11.08 1.15 -3.41
CA LEU A 65 11.84 1.95 -2.46
C LEU A 65 13.11 1.25 -1.99
N GLU A 66 14.05 2.03 -1.49
CA GLU A 66 15.24 1.58 -0.75
C GLU A 66 15.55 2.56 0.40
N PHE A 67 16.19 2.07 1.46
CA PHE A 67 16.63 2.92 2.56
C PHE A 67 18.07 3.38 2.34
N LEU A 68 18.36 4.63 2.68
CA LEU A 68 19.70 5.21 2.61
C LEU A 68 20.19 5.63 3.99
N ASP A 69 21.50 5.58 4.20
CA ASP A 69 22.18 6.09 5.39
C ASP A 69 22.19 7.64 5.42
N SER A 70 22.79 8.22 6.46
CA SER A 70 22.89 9.68 6.61
C SER A 70 23.74 10.37 5.52
N ALA A 71 24.61 9.62 4.84
CA ALA A 71 25.41 10.08 3.71
C ALA A 71 24.73 9.83 2.35
N ARG A 72 23.48 9.32 2.35
CA ARG A 72 22.68 8.94 1.17
C ARG A 72 23.23 7.74 0.39
N ASN A 73 24.00 6.86 1.01
CA ASN A 73 24.36 5.59 0.40
C ASN A 73 23.24 4.55 0.63
N PRO A 74 22.94 3.68 -0.36
CA PRO A 74 21.98 2.59 -0.17
C PRO A 74 22.42 1.64 0.95
N ILE A 75 21.51 1.34 1.87
CA ILE A 75 21.71 0.34 2.91
C ILE A 75 21.47 -1.05 2.29
N PRO A 76 22.39 -2.02 2.45
CA PRO A 76 22.24 -3.36 1.87
C PRO A 76 20.94 -4.06 2.27
N ASN A 77 20.36 -4.83 1.34
CA ASN A 77 19.14 -5.64 1.54
C ASN A 77 17.88 -4.82 1.88
N THR A 78 17.81 -3.56 1.43
CA THR A 78 16.64 -2.68 1.68
C THR A 78 15.87 -2.29 0.44
N LEU A 79 16.32 -2.74 -0.74
CA LEU A 79 15.55 -2.58 -1.97
C LEU A 79 14.26 -3.39 -1.86
N SER A 80 13.14 -2.80 -2.25
CA SER A 80 11.83 -3.46 -2.16
C SER A 80 11.82 -4.77 -2.93
N PRO A 81 11.55 -5.91 -2.26
CA PRO A 81 11.46 -7.17 -2.96
C PRO A 81 10.20 -7.19 -3.82
N GLU A 82 10.33 -7.74 -5.02
CA GLU A 82 9.20 -8.01 -5.90
C GLU A 82 8.80 -9.48 -5.72
N VAL A 83 7.55 -9.72 -5.30
CA VAL A 83 6.94 -11.05 -5.20
C VAL A 83 5.69 -11.04 -6.06
N ASP A 84 5.55 -12.01 -6.95
CA ASP A 84 4.44 -12.13 -7.91
C ASP A 84 4.15 -10.84 -8.68
N GLY A 85 5.21 -10.11 -9.06
CA GLY A 85 5.09 -8.89 -9.86
C GLY A 85 4.79 -7.62 -9.04
N PHE A 86 4.78 -7.70 -7.71
CA PHE A 86 4.38 -6.57 -6.85
C PHE A 86 5.33 -6.34 -5.68
N TYR A 87 5.59 -5.06 -5.37
CA TYR A 87 6.55 -4.69 -4.31
C TYR A 87 6.00 -5.01 -2.93
N GLN A 88 6.82 -5.68 -2.13
CA GLN A 88 6.55 -6.04 -0.75
C GLN A 88 7.12 -5.00 0.23
N PRO A 89 6.56 -4.91 1.45
CA PRO A 89 7.08 -3.99 2.46
C PRO A 89 8.53 -4.29 2.81
N VAL A 90 9.28 -3.23 3.08
CA VAL A 90 10.67 -3.33 3.54
C VAL A 90 10.71 -2.97 5.03
N PRO A 91 11.21 -3.86 5.91
CA PRO A 91 11.48 -3.51 7.30
C PRO A 91 12.44 -2.32 7.38
N VAL A 92 12.20 -1.40 8.32
CA VAL A 92 13.10 -0.26 8.53
C VAL A 92 14.42 -0.80 9.12
N PRO A 93 15.56 -0.69 8.43
CA PRO A 93 16.84 -1.16 8.95
C PRO A 93 17.42 -0.17 9.97
N ASP A 94 18.33 -0.66 10.80
CA ASP A 94 19.15 0.23 11.63
C ASP A 94 19.97 1.19 10.78
N GLY A 95 20.08 2.44 11.22
CA GLY A 95 20.81 3.48 10.49
C GLY A 95 20.10 4.06 9.27
N ALA A 96 18.84 3.64 8.99
CA ALA A 96 18.00 4.31 7.99
C ALA A 96 17.83 5.80 8.34
N PHE A 97 18.17 6.66 7.39
CA PHE A 97 18.01 8.11 7.52
C PHE A 97 17.14 8.68 6.41
N PHE A 98 17.27 8.17 5.19
CA PHE A 98 16.41 8.55 4.06
C PHE A 98 15.71 7.34 3.45
N VAL A 99 14.64 7.61 2.71
CA VAL A 99 14.00 6.65 1.81
C VAL A 99 14.11 7.22 0.39
N SER A 100 14.66 6.43 -0.53
CA SER A 100 14.61 6.70 -1.96
C SER A 100 13.42 5.96 -2.56
N ILE A 101 12.69 6.61 -3.46
CA ILE A 101 11.53 6.02 -4.17
C ILE A 101 11.77 6.19 -5.66
N ASP A 102 11.82 5.09 -6.41
CA ASP A 102 11.88 5.13 -7.86
C ASP A 102 10.47 5.33 -8.44
N THR A 103 10.15 6.57 -8.79
CA THR A 103 8.85 6.92 -9.39
C THR A 103 8.67 6.39 -10.82
N GLY A 104 9.76 6.00 -11.49
CA GLY A 104 9.72 5.34 -12.80
C GLY A 104 9.36 3.85 -12.70
N ALA A 105 9.72 3.20 -11.59
CA ALA A 105 9.41 1.81 -11.29
C ALA A 105 8.02 1.66 -10.66
N LYS A 106 6.96 2.16 -11.31
CA LYS A 106 5.58 1.97 -10.83
C LYS A 106 5.06 0.58 -11.17
N LYS A 107 4.52 -0.13 -10.18
CA LYS A 107 3.77 -1.38 -10.38
C LYS A 107 2.28 -1.15 -10.16
N THR A 108 1.49 -1.56 -11.14
CA THR A 108 0.02 -1.58 -11.05
C THR A 108 -0.40 -2.58 -9.98
N GLY A 109 -1.21 -2.12 -9.02
CA GLY A 109 -1.72 -2.99 -7.97
C GLY A 109 -2.57 -4.15 -8.53
N PRO A 110 -2.41 -5.39 -8.04
CA PRO A 110 -3.18 -6.54 -8.52
C PRO A 110 -4.69 -6.39 -8.25
N THR A 111 -5.48 -7.00 -9.12
CA THR A 111 -6.93 -7.20 -8.90
C THR A 111 -7.13 -8.15 -7.73
N GLN A 112 -8.12 -7.86 -6.89
CA GLN A 112 -8.52 -8.75 -5.81
C GLN A 112 -9.93 -9.25 -6.11
N GLU A 113 -10.17 -10.54 -5.88
CA GLU A 113 -11.53 -11.00 -5.64
C GLU A 113 -12.02 -10.34 -4.36
N LEU A 114 -13.25 -9.83 -4.39
CA LEU A 114 -13.83 -9.22 -3.20
C LEU A 114 -14.09 -10.34 -2.18
N LEU A 115 -13.84 -10.02 -0.91
CA LEU A 115 -14.24 -10.89 0.21
C LEU A 115 -15.77 -11.04 0.30
N CYS A 116 -16.53 -10.16 -0.35
CA CYS A 116 -17.99 -10.24 -0.44
C CYS A 116 -18.44 -9.72 -1.81
N ASP A 117 -19.46 -10.32 -2.41
CA ASP A 117 -20.01 -9.78 -3.65
C ASP A 117 -20.82 -8.48 -3.43
N PHE A 118 -21.37 -7.92 -4.51
CA PHE A 118 -22.17 -6.69 -4.46
C PHE A 118 -23.54 -6.87 -3.79
N ALA A 119 -23.97 -8.10 -3.52
CA ALA A 119 -25.18 -8.40 -2.77
C ALA A 119 -24.92 -8.48 -1.25
N GLY A 120 -23.65 -8.40 -0.83
CA GLY A 120 -23.24 -8.55 0.57
C GLY A 120 -23.05 -10.01 0.98
N ASP A 121 -22.99 -10.93 0.01
CA ASP A 121 -22.68 -12.33 0.27
C ASP A 121 -21.16 -12.49 0.40
N CYS A 122 -20.71 -12.64 1.65
CA CYS A 122 -19.34 -13.02 2.00
C CYS A 122 -19.29 -14.56 2.22
N PRO A 123 -18.19 -15.26 1.88
CA PRO A 123 -17.96 -16.63 2.33
C PRO A 123 -17.82 -16.72 3.86
#